data_AF-A0AAV5TC22-F1
#
_entry.id   AF-A0AAV5TC22-F1
#
_cell.length_a   1.000
_cell.length_b   1.000
_cell.length_c   1.000
_cell.angle_alpha   90.00
_cell.angle_beta   90.00
_cell.angle_gamma   90.00
#
_symmetry.space_group_name_H-M   'P 1'
#
loop_
_entity.id
_entity.type
_entity.pdbx_description
1 polymer ?
#
loop_
_entity_poly.entity_id
_entity_poly.type
_entity_poly.pdbx_seq_one_letter_code
_entity_poly.pdbx_strand_id
1 'polypeptide(L)'
;ADAGFDVFLLNQRGSTYGKKHVNLKTSDNKFWQFTLDEHAKYDSPAMIDKALQLSGESGLYWVGSSQGTIVGFMTLSETPAYNRKVKAIFQLSPVGTGGYAKGIFRFAIAAYQIFKPVLDVISFF
;
A
#
# COMPACT_ATOMS: atom_id res chain seq x y z
N ALA A 1 -10.58 -18.04 -8.50
CA ALA A 1 -11.97 -18.44 -8.20
C ALA A 1 -12.19 -19.90 -8.56
N ASP A 2 -12.07 -20.28 -9.84
CA ASP A 2 -12.35 -21.66 -10.31
C ASP A 2 -11.51 -22.76 -9.63
N ALA A 3 -10.31 -22.42 -9.15
CA ALA A 3 -9.48 -23.33 -8.35
C ALA A 3 -9.92 -23.45 -6.86
N GLY A 4 -11.11 -22.96 -6.50
CA GLY A 4 -11.69 -23.08 -5.16
C GLY A 4 -11.23 -22.03 -4.14
N PHE A 5 -10.68 -20.90 -4.59
CA PHE A 5 -10.27 -19.80 -3.71
C PHE A 5 -11.29 -18.67 -3.70
N ASP A 6 -11.60 -18.18 -2.50
CA ASP A 6 -12.26 -16.89 -2.29
C ASP A 6 -11.28 -15.76 -2.62
N VAL A 7 -11.57 -14.99 -3.67
CA VAL A 7 -10.67 -13.94 -4.17
C VAL A 7 -11.19 -12.57 -3.78
N PHE A 8 -10.38 -11.82 -3.03
CA PHE A 8 -10.64 -10.43 -2.67
C PHE A 8 -9.72 -9.51 -3.47
N LEU A 9 -10.30 -8.59 -4.25
CA LEU A 9 -9.56 -7.56 -4.99
C LEU A 9 -9.63 -6.23 -4.21
N LEU A 10 -8.47 -5.79 -3.75
CA LEU A 10 -8.36 -4.70 -2.79
C LEU A 10 -8.07 -3.36 -3.49
N ASN A 11 -8.65 -2.28 -2.97
CA ASN A 11 -8.47 -0.92 -3.48
C ASN A 11 -7.95 0.01 -2.38
N GLN A 12 -6.76 0.55 -2.56
CA GLN A 12 -6.13 1.44 -1.58
C GLN A 12 -6.70 2.86 -1.62
N ARG A 13 -6.50 3.62 -0.53
CA ARG A 13 -6.90 5.03 -0.48
C ARG A 13 -6.34 5.80 -1.68
N GLY A 14 -7.13 6.70 -2.25
CA GLY A 14 -6.77 7.49 -3.42
C GLY A 14 -6.93 6.80 -4.78
N SER A 15 -7.08 5.46 -4.83
CA SER A 15 -7.47 4.76 -6.07
C SER A 15 -8.87 5.17 -6.54
N THR A 16 -9.24 4.83 -7.78
CA THR A 16 -10.59 5.15 -8.33
C THR A 16 -11.73 4.78 -7.37
N TYR A 17 -11.61 3.65 -6.67
CA TYR A 17 -12.62 3.16 -5.73
C TYR A 17 -12.33 3.49 -4.25
N GLY A 18 -11.17 4.10 -3.95
CA GLY A 18 -10.71 4.44 -2.61
C GLY A 18 -10.76 5.93 -2.28
N LYS A 19 -11.70 6.69 -2.85
CA LYS A 19 -11.78 8.16 -2.76
C LYS A 19 -12.81 8.71 -1.76
N LYS A 20 -13.23 7.91 -0.78
CA LYS A 20 -14.14 8.35 0.29
C LYS A 20 -13.40 8.46 1.61
N HIS A 21 -13.72 9.48 2.40
CA HIS A 21 -13.20 9.68 3.74
C HIS A 21 -14.31 10.21 4.65
N VAL A 22 -14.27 9.85 5.95
CA VAL A 22 -15.35 10.19 6.90
C VAL A 22 -15.47 11.70 7.09
N ASN A 23 -14.34 12.40 7.13
CA ASN A 23 -14.27 13.83 7.48
C ASN A 23 -13.73 14.75 6.37
N LEU A 24 -13.19 14.19 5.28
CA LEU A 24 -12.45 14.95 4.26
C LEU A 24 -13.08 14.71 2.89
N LYS A 25 -13.05 15.73 2.04
CA LYS A 25 -13.43 15.66 0.62
C LYS A 25 -12.18 15.50 -0.23
N THR A 26 -12.32 14.95 -1.43
CA THR A 26 -11.21 14.85 -2.39
C THR A 26 -10.69 16.21 -2.88
N SER A 27 -11.44 17.30 -2.63
CA SER A 27 -10.99 18.67 -2.84
C SER A 27 -10.03 19.17 -1.76
N ASP A 28 -9.97 18.51 -0.60
CA ASP A 28 -9.13 18.95 0.52
C ASP A 28 -7.70 18.41 0.32
N ASN A 29 -6.68 19.26 0.38
CA ASN A 29 -5.29 18.82 0.23
C ASN A 29 -4.91 17.72 1.24
N LYS A 30 -5.43 17.82 2.48
CA LYS A 30 -5.25 16.82 3.55
C LYS A 30 -5.75 15.42 3.17
N PHE A 31 -6.71 15.31 2.25
CA PHE A 31 -7.18 14.01 1.76
C PHE A 31 -6.06 13.23 1.07
N TRP A 32 -5.17 13.93 0.37
CA TRP A 32 -4.09 13.35 -0.44
C TRP A 32 -2.74 13.29 0.29
N GLN A 33 -2.70 13.69 1.56
CA GLN A 33 -1.50 13.61 2.39
C GLN A 33 -1.32 12.20 2.95
N PHE A 34 -0.98 11.25 2.07
CA PHE A 34 -0.62 9.89 2.43
C PHE A 34 0.47 9.34 1.50
N THR A 35 1.15 8.31 1.97
CA THR A 35 2.21 7.62 1.25
C THR A 35 2.01 6.09 1.34
N LEU A 36 3.05 5.33 0.95
CA LEU A 36 3.10 3.88 1.18
C LEU A 36 2.98 3.53 2.67
N ASP A 37 3.37 4.43 3.58
CA ASP A 37 3.31 4.21 5.02
C ASP A 37 1.87 4.03 5.48
N GLU A 38 0.96 4.92 5.07
CA GLU A 38 -0.46 4.80 5.40
C GLU A 38 -1.11 3.56 4.78
N HIS A 39 -0.69 3.19 3.57
CA HIS A 39 -1.15 1.95 2.93
C HIS A 39 -0.75 0.72 3.73
N ALA A 40 0.48 0.68 4.23
CA ALA A 40 0.99 -0.44 5.01
C ALA A 40 0.41 -0.48 6.43
N LYS A 41 0.25 0.68 7.07
CA LYS A 41 -0.16 0.84 8.47
C LYS A 41 -1.67 0.75 8.68
N TYR A 42 -2.47 1.20 7.71
CA TYR A 42 -3.91 1.33 7.87
C TYR A 42 -4.71 0.53 6.83
N ASP A 43 -4.42 0.73 5.54
CA ASP A 43 -5.23 0.12 4.47
C ASP A 43 -5.12 -1.40 4.51
N SER A 44 -3.89 -1.92 4.50
CA SER A 44 -3.63 -3.35 4.40
C SER A 44 -4.15 -4.13 5.62
N PRO A 45 -3.91 -3.69 6.87
CA PRO A 45 -4.54 -4.28 8.06
C PRO A 45 -6.07 -4.33 7.98
N ALA A 46 -6.72 -3.21 7.63
CA ALA A 46 -8.18 -3.14 7.53
C ALA A 46 -8.74 -4.07 6.45
N MET A 47 -8.05 -4.19 5.32
CA MET A 47 -8.43 -5.09 4.22
C MET A 47 -8.25 -6.55 4.59
N ILE A 48 -7.14 -6.92 5.24
CA ILE A 48 -6.91 -8.29 5.72
C ILE A 48 -8.00 -8.67 6.72
N ASP A 49 -8.25 -7.83 7.72
CA ASP A 49 -9.27 -8.10 8.74
C ASP A 49 -10.66 -8.23 8.12
N LYS A 50 -10.98 -7.38 7.13
CA LYS A 50 -12.26 -7.47 6.45
C LYS A 50 -12.40 -8.75 5.61
N ALA A 51 -11.35 -9.15 4.91
CA ALA A 51 -11.35 -10.39 4.12
C ALA A 51 -11.49 -11.63 5.01
N LEU A 52 -10.77 -11.68 6.13
CA LEU A 52 -10.87 -12.78 7.10
C LEU A 52 -12.24 -12.81 7.80
N GLN A 53 -12.79 -11.64 8.14
CA GLN A 53 -14.15 -11.54 8.68
C GLN A 53 -15.20 -12.08 7.70
N LEU A 54 -15.09 -11.76 6.41
CA LEU A 54 -16.04 -12.16 5.38
C LEU A 54 -15.93 -13.65 5.02
N SER A 55 -14.72 -14.19 4.98
CA SER A 55 -14.46 -15.61 4.64
C SER A 55 -14.63 -16.56 5.83
N GLY A 56 -14.47 -16.07 7.06
CA GLY A 56 -14.40 -16.92 8.26
C GLY A 56 -13.05 -17.62 8.44
N GLU A 57 -12.07 -17.34 7.57
CA GLU A 57 -10.74 -17.93 7.62
C GLU A 57 -9.85 -17.28 8.69
N SER A 58 -8.89 -18.04 9.22
CA SER A 58 -7.90 -17.53 10.17
C SER A 58 -6.69 -16.87 9.51
N GLY A 59 -6.50 -17.10 8.20
CA GLY A 59 -5.43 -16.48 7.43
C GLY A 59 -5.63 -16.57 5.93
N LEU A 60 -4.92 -15.71 5.19
CA LEU A 60 -5.04 -15.55 3.75
C LEU A 60 -3.68 -15.62 3.03
N TYR A 61 -3.73 -15.74 1.71
CA TYR A 61 -2.56 -15.61 0.84
C TYR A 61 -2.51 -14.20 0.26
N TRP A 62 -1.38 -13.52 0.39
CA TRP A 62 -1.18 -12.21 -0.20
C TRP A 62 -0.60 -12.36 -1.60
N VAL A 63 -1.18 -11.69 -2.59
CA VAL A 63 -0.59 -11.57 -3.93
C VAL A 63 -0.40 -10.09 -4.24
N GLY A 64 0.87 -9.66 -4.34
CA GLY A 64 1.25 -8.29 -4.63
C GLY A 64 1.87 -8.15 -6.02
N SER A 65 1.64 -7.03 -6.68
CA SER A 65 2.35 -6.64 -7.90
C SER A 65 2.87 -5.21 -7.79
N SER A 66 4.12 -4.98 -8.20
CA SER A 66 4.76 -3.66 -8.15
C SER A 66 4.64 -3.01 -6.76
N GLN A 67 3.94 -1.88 -6.63
CA GLN A 67 3.66 -1.23 -5.34
C GLN A 67 3.01 -2.17 -4.31
N GLY A 68 2.14 -3.09 -4.74
CA GLY A 68 1.52 -4.06 -3.83
C GLY A 68 2.53 -4.98 -3.15
N THR A 69 3.74 -5.12 -3.68
CA THR A 69 4.78 -5.92 -3.05
C THR A 69 5.43 -5.20 -1.89
N ILE A 70 5.83 -3.93 -2.09
CA ILE A 70 6.50 -3.16 -1.05
C ILE A 70 5.56 -2.90 0.13
N VAL A 71 4.28 -2.64 -0.15
CA VAL A 71 3.25 -2.51 0.89
C VAL A 71 3.12 -3.81 1.69
N GLY A 72 3.11 -4.97 1.02
CA GLY A 72 3.08 -6.26 1.70
C GLY A 72 4.30 -6.48 2.61
N PHE A 73 5.50 -6.13 2.14
CA PHE A 73 6.71 -6.19 2.98
C PHE A 73 6.61 -5.25 4.19
N MET A 74 6.24 -4.00 3.98
CA MET A 74 6.10 -2.99 5.03
C MET A 74 5.06 -3.40 6.07
N THR A 75 3.89 -3.90 5.66
CA THR A 75 2.85 -4.35 6.61
C THR A 75 3.35 -5.47 7.51
N LEU A 76 4.05 -6.48 6.95
CA LEU A 76 4.52 -7.63 7.73
C LEU A 76 5.78 -7.34 8.56
N SER A 77 6.58 -6.35 8.16
CA SER A 77 7.72 -5.89 8.97
C SER A 77 7.31 -4.97 10.10
N GLU A 78 6.46 -3.97 9.82
CA GLU A 78 6.07 -2.94 10.78
C GLU A 78 4.91 -3.38 11.69
N THR A 79 4.11 -4.37 11.28
CA THR A 79 2.98 -4.89 12.06
C THR A 79 3.05 -6.42 12.25
N PRO A 80 4.01 -6.96 13.03
CA PRO A 80 4.25 -8.41 13.14
C PRO A 80 3.03 -9.24 13.60
N ALA A 81 2.05 -8.61 14.25
CA ALA A 81 0.79 -9.24 14.62
C ALA A 81 0.01 -9.81 13.40
N TYR A 82 0.25 -9.31 12.18
CA TYR A 82 -0.37 -9.80 10.95
C TYR A 82 0.37 -10.98 10.32
N ASN A 83 1.58 -11.32 10.77
CA ASN A 83 2.35 -12.44 10.22
C ASN A 83 1.63 -13.78 10.43
N ARG A 84 0.85 -13.91 11.51
CA ARG A 84 0.00 -15.11 11.74
C ARG A 84 -1.25 -15.16 10.85
N LYS A 85 -1.65 -14.02 10.26
CA LYS A 85 -2.85 -13.87 9.41
C LYS A 85 -2.52 -14.00 7.92
N VAL A 86 -1.24 -13.99 7.55
CA VAL A 86 -0.78 -14.11 6.16
C VAL A 86 0.02 -15.42 6.02
N LYS A 87 -0.58 -16.41 5.36
CA LYS A 87 -0.05 -17.78 5.19
C LYS A 87 1.19 -17.79 4.29
N ALA A 88 1.16 -17.02 3.21
CA ALA A 88 2.30 -16.77 2.33
C ALA A 88 2.11 -15.47 1.54
N ILE A 89 3.22 -14.91 1.04
CA ILE A 89 3.22 -13.77 0.14
C ILE A 89 3.77 -14.17 -1.24
N PHE A 90 3.05 -13.82 -2.29
CA PHE A 90 3.44 -14.01 -3.68
C PHE A 90 3.70 -12.65 -4.30
N GLN A 91 4.95 -12.36 -4.67
CA GLN A 91 5.38 -11.04 -5.10
C GLN A 91 5.76 -11.02 -6.57
N LEU A 92 4.92 -10.37 -7.37
CA LEU A 92 5.09 -10.23 -8.81
C LEU A 92 5.78 -8.89 -9.13
N SER A 93 6.91 -8.94 -9.83
CA SER A 93 7.74 -7.74 -10.10
C SER A 93 8.04 -6.93 -8.82
N PRO A 94 8.72 -7.53 -7.82
CA PRO A 94 8.85 -6.94 -6.50
C PRO A 94 9.65 -5.64 -6.49
N VAL A 95 9.09 -4.65 -5.79
CA VAL A 95 9.76 -3.41 -5.42
C VAL A 95 10.20 -3.51 -3.96
N GLY A 96 11.49 -3.31 -3.71
CA GLY A 96 12.05 -3.17 -2.36
C GLY A 96 12.89 -1.89 -2.21
N THR A 97 13.55 -1.47 -3.28
CA THR A 97 14.26 -0.18 -3.35
C THR A 97 14.17 0.39 -4.76
N GLY A 98 14.06 1.72 -4.87
CA GLY A 98 14.15 2.45 -6.12
C GLY A 98 15.59 2.84 -6.52
N GLY A 99 16.58 2.58 -5.67
CA GLY A 99 17.94 3.14 -5.82
C GLY A 99 18.69 2.71 -7.09
N TYR A 100 18.29 1.60 -7.71
CA TYR A 100 18.92 1.05 -8.92
C TYR A 100 18.04 1.19 -10.17
N ALA A 101 16.93 1.94 -10.10
CA ALA A 101 16.07 2.16 -11.25
C ALA A 101 16.85 2.82 -12.40
N LYS A 102 16.54 2.44 -13.64
CA LYS A 102 17.17 2.95 -14.87
C LYS A 102 16.18 3.76 -15.71
N GLY A 103 16.69 4.48 -16.70
CA GLY A 103 15.88 5.28 -17.62
C GLY A 103 15.14 6.42 -16.91
N ILE A 104 13.92 6.71 -17.35
CA ILE A 104 13.12 7.84 -16.84
C ILE A 104 12.87 7.79 -15.34
N PHE A 105 12.76 6.59 -14.75
CA PHE A 105 12.57 6.42 -13.31
C PHE A 105 13.77 6.91 -12.50
N ARG A 106 15.00 6.75 -13.01
CA ARG A 106 16.20 7.30 -12.35
C ARG A 106 16.12 8.82 -12.23
N PHE A 107 15.71 9.48 -13.32
CA PHE A 107 15.58 10.93 -13.35
C PHE A 107 14.45 11.41 -12.45
N ALA A 108 13.31 10.73 -12.43
CA ALA A 108 12.20 11.05 -11.55
C ALA A 108 12.59 10.94 -10.06
N ILE A 109 13.30 9.88 -9.67
CA ILE A 109 13.79 9.71 -8.29
C ILE A 109 14.80 10.81 -7.93
N ALA A 110 15.75 11.10 -8.81
CA ALA A 110 16.74 12.15 -8.57
C ALA A 110 16.09 13.54 -8.41
N ALA A 111 15.13 13.86 -9.29
CA ALA A 111 14.37 15.10 -9.18
C ALA A 111 13.61 15.17 -7.85
N TYR A 112 12.88 14.11 -7.48
CA TYR A 112 12.17 14.05 -6.21
C TYR A 112 13.12 14.30 -5.02
N GLN A 113 14.29 13.65 -4.99
CA GLN A 113 15.27 13.84 -3.92
C GLN A 113 15.81 15.27 -3.82
N ILE A 114 16.06 15.92 -4.96
CA ILE A 114 16.52 17.32 -5.01
C ILE A 114 15.45 18.27 -4.47
N PHE A 115 14.19 18.06 -4.83
CA PHE A 115 13.10 18.96 -4.45
C PHE A 115 12.46 18.62 -3.10
N LYS A 116 12.67 17.40 -2.57
CA LYS A 116 12.05 16.94 -1.31
C LYS A 116 12.25 17.91 -0.14
N PRO A 117 13.45 18.46 0.15
CA PRO A 117 13.61 19.39 1.27
C PRO A 117 12.75 20.65 1.15
N VAL A 118 12.56 21.15 -0.07
CA VAL A 118 11.70 22.32 -0.34
C VAL A 118 10.23 21.94 -0.18
N LEU A 119 9.83 20.78 -0.71
CA LEU A 119 8.47 20.27 -0.58
C LEU A 119 8.08 20.03 0.88
N ASP A 120 9.00 19.46 1.67
CA ASP A 120 8.78 19.20 3.09
C ASP A 120 8.53 20.51 3.86
N VAL A 121 9.29 21.59 3.57
CA VAL A 121 9.06 22.92 4.16
C VAL A 121 7.71 23.51 3.75
N ILE A 122 7.35 23.43 2.46
CA ILE A 122 6.07 23.98 1.97
C ILE A 122 4.88 23.21 2.54
N SER A 123 4.99 21.89 2.68
CA SER A 123 3.92 21.05 3.24
C SER A 123 3.68 21.23 4.75
N PHE A 124 4.59 21.93 5.43
CA PHE A 124 4.44 22.35 6.83
C PHE A 124 3.66 23.67 7.01
N PHE A 125 3.44 24.43 5.94
CA PHE A 125 2.60 25.65 5.90
C PHE A 125 1.25 25.37 5.24
#